data_AF-A0A7S2DLQ4-F1
#
_entry.id   AF-A0A7S2DLQ4-F1
#
_cell.length_a   1.000
_cell.length_b   1.000
_cell.length_c   1.000
_cell.angle_alpha   90.00
_cell.angle_beta   90.00
_cell.angle_gamma   90.00
#
_symmetry.space_group_name_H-M   'P 1'
#
loop_
_entity.id
_entity.type
_entity.pdbx_description
1 polymer ?
#
loop_
_entity_poly.entity_id
_entity_poly.type
_entity_poly.pdbx_seq_one_letter_code
_entity_poly.pdbx_strand_id
1 'polypeptide(L)'
;YIINHINMNSAMFEPRHNSYFRRGDGAPKTLKVAGYAYVGGGLKIIRAEISLDGGRSWEIADLTRPEDDIAAARGTDKHWCWSWWETEVAAERLENCSEILCRAVDSNQNMQPANLTWNVMGMMNNCLFRIKVHSMKDAALGSVFWFEHPTMPGNERGGWMTEDAGKFDAAIATEAAAGATGTPPNRPGAA
;
A
#
# COMPACT_ATOMS: atom_id res chain seq x y z
N TYR A 1 -18.18 18.75 15.53
CA TYR A 1 -16.73 18.56 15.73
C TYR A 1 -15.99 19.26 14.60
N ILE A 2 -14.91 20.01 14.90
CA ILE A 2 -14.09 20.70 13.89
C ILE A 2 -12.79 19.92 13.72
N ILE A 3 -12.39 19.67 12.47
CA ILE A 3 -11.13 19.02 12.13
C ILE A 3 -10.08 20.10 11.86
N ASN A 4 -9.01 20.13 12.66
CA ASN A 4 -7.89 21.07 12.47
C ASN A 4 -6.66 20.38 11.88
N HIS A 5 -6.25 19.25 12.45
CA HIS A 5 -5.13 18.45 11.97
C HIS A 5 -5.64 17.12 11.42
N ILE A 6 -5.10 16.72 10.26
CA ILE A 6 -5.40 15.43 9.65
C ILE A 6 -4.74 14.29 10.45
N ASN A 7 -5.37 13.12 10.48
CA ASN A 7 -4.87 11.94 11.16
C ASN A 7 -3.75 11.27 10.37
N MET A 8 -3.07 10.32 11.02
CA MET A 8 -2.12 9.43 10.35
C MET A 8 -2.82 8.65 9.25
N ASN A 9 -2.33 8.72 8.02
CA ASN A 9 -2.85 7.94 6.91
C ASN A 9 -1.73 7.42 6.01
N SER A 10 -1.96 6.27 5.40
CA SER A 10 -1.13 5.71 4.34
C SER A 10 -1.96 4.88 3.38
N ALA A 11 -1.54 4.85 2.12
CA ALA A 11 -2.19 4.13 1.04
C ALA A 11 -1.16 3.65 0.02
N MET A 12 -1.55 2.64 -0.76
CA MET A 12 -0.72 2.05 -1.80
C MET A 12 -1.14 2.55 -3.18
N PHE A 13 -0.16 2.75 -4.06
CA PHE A 13 -0.40 2.98 -5.49
C PHE A 13 0.26 1.91 -6.37
N GLU A 14 1.22 1.16 -5.86
CA GLU A 14 1.72 -0.07 -6.47
C GLU A 14 1.51 -1.26 -5.51
N PRO A 15 1.00 -2.41 -5.99
CA PRO A 15 0.50 -2.64 -7.35
C PRO A 15 -0.79 -1.86 -7.62
N ARG A 16 -1.05 -1.52 -8.89
CA ARG A 16 -2.26 -0.77 -9.29
C ARG A 16 -3.51 -1.63 -9.29
N HIS A 17 -4.68 -1.00 -9.20
CA HIS A 17 -5.94 -1.69 -9.42
C HIS A 17 -5.97 -2.35 -10.80
N ASN A 18 -6.46 -3.59 -10.87
CA ASN A 18 -6.54 -4.41 -12.08
C ASN A 18 -5.18 -4.65 -12.77
N SER A 19 -4.06 -4.42 -12.07
CA SER A 19 -2.74 -4.84 -12.54
C SER A 19 -2.52 -6.32 -12.28
N TYR A 20 -1.66 -6.96 -13.09
CA TYR A 20 -1.33 -8.37 -12.98
C TYR A 20 0.18 -8.61 -12.87
N PHE A 21 0.56 -9.68 -12.19
CA PHE A 21 1.94 -10.11 -12.04
C PHE A 21 2.10 -11.56 -12.52
N ARG A 22 2.98 -11.77 -13.49
CA ARG A 22 3.15 -13.08 -14.16
C ARG A 22 3.80 -14.10 -13.25
N ARG A 23 3.48 -15.38 -13.48
CA ARG A 23 4.08 -16.53 -12.79
C ARG A 23 4.80 -17.44 -13.79
N GLY A 24 5.78 -18.18 -13.31
CA GLY A 24 6.51 -19.18 -14.10
C GLY A 24 7.86 -18.71 -14.63
N ASP A 25 8.45 -19.53 -15.50
CA ASP A 25 9.80 -19.32 -16.01
C ASP A 25 9.92 -18.01 -16.79
N GLY A 26 10.93 -17.20 -16.45
CA GLY A 26 11.16 -15.89 -17.04
C GLY A 26 10.32 -14.74 -16.46
N ALA A 27 9.40 -15.01 -15.52
CA ALA A 27 8.68 -13.95 -14.81
C ALA A 27 9.58 -13.23 -13.79
N PRO A 28 9.28 -11.95 -13.44
CA PRO A 28 10.00 -11.26 -12.39
C PRO A 28 9.88 -11.97 -11.04
N LYS A 29 10.98 -12.00 -10.28
CA LYS A 29 11.04 -12.71 -8.98
C LYS A 29 10.38 -11.92 -7.84
N THR A 30 10.34 -10.61 -7.96
CA THR A 30 9.79 -9.72 -6.94
C THR A 30 8.80 -8.73 -7.54
N LEU A 31 7.74 -8.44 -6.78
CA LEU A 31 6.75 -7.41 -7.03
C LEU A 31 7.16 -6.14 -6.28
N LYS A 32 7.08 -4.99 -6.93
CA LYS A 32 7.18 -3.71 -6.24
C LYS A 32 5.88 -3.40 -5.50
N VAL A 33 5.99 -3.09 -4.21
CA VAL A 33 4.89 -2.58 -3.39
C VAL A 33 5.28 -1.20 -2.92
N ALA A 34 4.46 -0.19 -3.21
CA ALA A 34 4.79 1.19 -2.90
C ALA A 34 3.56 2.04 -2.61
N GLY A 35 3.77 3.08 -1.82
CA GLY A 35 2.73 3.97 -1.37
C GLY A 35 3.26 5.28 -0.82
N TYR A 36 2.34 6.03 -0.21
CA TYR A 36 2.66 7.26 0.51
C TYR A 36 2.06 7.21 1.91
N ALA A 37 2.53 8.11 2.76
CA ALA A 37 2.00 8.35 4.09
C ALA A 37 2.01 9.86 4.41
N TYR A 38 1.04 10.32 5.18
CA TYR A 38 0.96 11.71 5.64
C TYR A 38 0.30 11.81 7.02
N VAL A 39 0.51 12.95 7.66
CA VAL A 39 -0.11 13.29 8.95
C VAL A 39 -0.17 14.81 9.13
N GLY A 40 -1.12 15.28 9.92
CA GLY A 40 -1.28 16.69 10.26
C GLY A 40 -0.37 17.16 11.39
N GLY A 41 -0.44 18.44 11.71
CA GLY A 41 0.29 19.03 12.85
C GLY A 41 1.80 19.18 12.65
N GLY A 42 2.28 18.89 11.44
CA GLY A 42 3.69 18.97 11.09
C GLY A 42 4.49 17.80 11.67
N LEU A 43 3.83 16.68 11.98
CA LEU A 43 4.47 15.50 12.55
C LEU A 43 5.23 14.72 11.47
N LYS A 44 6.32 14.09 11.89
CA LYS A 44 7.18 13.31 10.99
C LYS A 44 6.65 11.89 10.82
N ILE A 45 6.63 11.36 9.60
CA ILE A 45 6.46 9.92 9.38
C ILE A 45 7.79 9.23 9.71
N ILE A 46 7.80 8.32 10.68
CA ILE A 46 9.03 7.65 11.10
C ILE A 46 9.16 6.23 10.56
N ARG A 47 8.04 5.59 10.21
CA ARG A 47 8.01 4.20 9.76
C ARG A 47 6.82 3.95 8.85
N ALA A 48 7.02 3.11 7.83
CA ALA A 48 5.97 2.53 7.01
C ALA A 48 6.18 1.02 6.97
N GLU A 49 5.09 0.26 7.01
CA GLU A 49 5.12 -1.20 7.10
C GLU A 49 4.07 -1.80 6.18
N ILE A 50 4.35 -3.00 5.68
CA ILE A 50 3.39 -3.84 4.97
C ILE A 50 3.15 -5.14 5.71
N SER A 51 1.99 -5.76 5.47
CA SER A 51 1.68 -7.11 5.92
C SER A 51 1.10 -7.93 4.78
N LEU A 52 1.50 -9.20 4.72
CA LEU A 52 1.04 -10.18 3.73
C LEU A 52 0.22 -11.32 4.36
N ASP A 53 -0.03 -11.27 5.67
CA ASP A 53 -0.68 -12.33 6.44
C ASP A 53 -1.91 -11.84 7.23
N GLY A 54 -2.54 -10.76 6.74
CA GLY A 54 -3.72 -10.17 7.36
C GLY A 54 -3.41 -9.37 8.63
N GLY A 55 -2.18 -8.86 8.76
CA GLY A 55 -1.75 -7.99 9.86
C GLY A 55 -1.21 -8.71 11.08
N ARG A 56 -0.87 -10.01 10.96
CA ARG A 56 -0.27 -10.80 12.04
C ARG A 56 1.22 -10.52 12.18
N SER A 57 1.91 -10.31 11.07
CA SER A 57 3.30 -9.85 11.02
C SER A 57 3.45 -8.67 10.06
N TRP A 58 4.46 -7.84 10.31
CA TRP A 58 4.69 -6.59 9.59
C TRP A 58 6.15 -6.49 9.15
N GLU A 59 6.38 -5.95 7.95
CA GLU A 59 7.71 -5.74 7.38
C GLU A 59 7.94 -4.26 7.11
N ILE A 60 9.11 -3.75 7.51
CA ILE A 60 9.45 -2.34 7.35
C ILE A 60 9.79 -2.05 5.89
N ALA A 61 9.11 -1.05 5.31
CA ALA A 61 9.39 -0.52 3.98
C ALA A 61 10.49 0.56 4.02
N ASP A 62 11.15 0.79 2.89
CA ASP A 62 12.07 1.91 2.72
C ASP A 62 11.29 3.20 2.67
N LEU A 63 11.67 4.17 3.51
CA LEU A 63 10.93 5.42 3.68
C LEU A 63 11.76 6.59 3.15
N THR A 64 11.24 7.23 2.11
CA THR A 64 11.77 8.46 1.52
C THR A 64 11.00 9.65 2.05
N ARG A 65 11.71 10.60 2.66
CA ARG A 65 11.15 11.83 3.23
C ARG A 65 11.72 13.06 2.52
N PRO A 66 11.02 13.58 1.49
CA PRO A 66 11.52 14.70 0.70
C PRO A 66 11.77 15.98 1.52
N GLU A 67 11.11 16.12 2.68
CA GLU A 67 11.20 17.33 3.50
C GLU A 67 12.25 17.26 4.62
N ASP A 68 12.95 16.13 4.83
CA ASP A 68 13.92 16.00 5.93
C ASP A 68 15.01 17.09 5.87
N ASP A 69 15.60 17.31 4.70
CA ASP A 69 16.64 18.34 4.50
C ASP A 69 16.06 19.76 4.63
N ILE A 70 14.81 19.97 4.18
CA ILE A 70 14.13 21.27 4.24
C ILE A 70 13.77 21.62 5.69
N ALA A 71 13.27 20.65 6.46
CA ALA A 71 12.95 20.81 7.87
C ALA A 71 14.22 21.17 8.66
N ALA A 72 15.33 20.45 8.40
CA ALA A 72 16.63 20.75 8.99
C ALA A 72 17.12 22.17 8.62
N ALA A 73 17.03 22.58 7.34
CA ALA A 73 17.41 23.92 6.89
C ALA A 73 16.56 25.04 7.53
N ARG A 74 15.29 24.77 7.86
CA ARG A 74 14.42 25.70 8.62
C ARG A 74 14.71 25.74 10.11
N GLY A 75 15.53 24.82 10.65
CA GLY A 75 15.76 24.67 12.09
C GLY A 75 14.52 24.16 12.83
N THR A 76 13.69 23.34 12.18
CA THR A 76 12.44 22.80 12.75
C THR A 76 12.36 21.30 12.54
N ASP A 77 11.68 20.55 13.43
CA ASP A 77 11.27 19.17 13.15
C ASP A 77 9.83 19.10 12.61
N LYS A 78 9.47 20.07 11.76
CA LYS A 78 8.13 20.17 11.17
C LYS A 78 8.11 19.67 9.74
N HIS A 79 7.23 18.70 9.50
CA HIS A 79 7.04 18.00 8.23
C HIS A 79 5.61 18.18 7.75
N TRP A 80 5.41 18.96 6.70
CA TRP A 80 4.13 19.32 6.10
C TRP A 80 3.83 18.52 4.82
N CYS A 81 4.85 17.90 4.23
CA CYS A 81 4.75 17.09 3.04
C CYS A 81 4.56 15.61 3.40
N TRP A 82 3.87 14.89 2.52
CA TRP A 82 3.85 13.43 2.55
C TRP A 82 5.25 12.81 2.42
N SER A 83 5.35 11.57 2.89
CA SER A 83 6.50 10.69 2.69
C SER A 83 6.13 9.56 1.75
N TRP A 84 7.09 9.03 1.01
CA TRP A 84 6.89 7.88 0.13
C TRP A 84 7.57 6.66 0.71
N TRP A 85 7.01 5.49 0.45
CA TRP A 85 7.61 4.26 0.88
C TRP A 85 7.54 3.20 -0.21
N GLU A 86 8.52 2.30 -0.23
CA GLU A 86 8.55 1.18 -1.16
C GLU A 86 9.25 -0.04 -0.55
N THR A 87 8.90 -1.22 -1.08
CA THR A 87 9.51 -2.50 -0.73
C THR A 87 9.32 -3.49 -1.88
N GLU A 88 10.00 -4.63 -1.80
CA GLU A 88 9.89 -5.72 -2.77
C GLU A 88 9.36 -6.98 -2.10
N VAL A 89 8.33 -7.58 -2.71
CA VAL A 89 7.72 -8.83 -2.22
C VAL A 89 8.06 -9.95 -3.18
N ALA A 90 8.64 -11.05 -2.67
CA ALA A 90 8.90 -12.23 -3.49
C ALA A 90 7.60 -12.85 -4.03
N ALA A 91 7.61 -13.22 -5.31
CA ALA A 91 6.45 -13.76 -6.02
C ALA A 91 5.85 -14.99 -5.32
N GLU A 92 6.71 -15.86 -4.77
CA GLU A 92 6.31 -17.06 -4.04
C GLU A 92 5.44 -16.76 -2.80
N ARG A 93 5.64 -15.59 -2.17
CA ARG A 93 4.89 -15.19 -0.99
C ARG A 93 3.46 -14.76 -1.34
N LEU A 94 3.22 -14.41 -2.60
CA LEU A 94 1.89 -14.04 -3.08
C LEU A 94 0.96 -15.26 -3.23
N GLU A 95 1.50 -16.48 -3.35
CA GLU A 95 0.71 -17.72 -3.48
C GLU A 95 -0.25 -17.95 -2.30
N ASN A 96 0.19 -17.57 -1.10
CA ASN A 96 -0.58 -17.72 0.15
C ASN A 96 -1.04 -16.37 0.71
N CYS A 97 -0.92 -15.29 -0.07
CA CYS A 97 -1.30 -13.95 0.34
C CYS A 97 -2.70 -13.65 -0.20
N SER A 98 -3.67 -13.39 0.68
CA SER A 98 -5.00 -12.93 0.27
C SER A 98 -5.09 -11.42 0.13
N GLU A 99 -4.23 -10.69 0.84
CA GLU A 99 -4.23 -9.23 0.86
C GLU A 99 -2.88 -8.66 1.28
N ILE A 100 -2.53 -7.53 0.68
CA ILE A 100 -1.43 -6.68 1.11
C ILE A 100 -2.04 -5.54 1.92
N LEU A 101 -1.57 -5.39 3.16
CA LEU A 101 -1.93 -4.27 4.02
C LEU A 101 -0.77 -3.30 4.09
N CYS A 102 -1.05 -2.01 4.27
CA CYS A 102 -0.03 -1.05 4.69
C CYS A 102 -0.46 -0.26 5.93
N ARG A 103 0.52 0.19 6.70
CA ARG A 103 0.37 1.19 7.77
C ARG A 103 1.59 2.09 7.88
N ALA A 104 1.39 3.25 8.47
CA ALA A 104 2.48 4.16 8.84
C ALA A 104 2.40 4.57 10.32
N VAL A 105 3.54 5.05 10.84
CA VAL A 105 3.72 5.50 12.22
C VAL A 105 4.30 6.93 12.20
N ASP A 106 3.72 7.86 12.96
CA ASP A 106 4.31 9.20 13.17
C ASP A 106 5.31 9.24 14.34
N SER A 107 5.99 10.37 14.47
CA SER A 107 6.85 10.74 15.59
C SER A 107 6.17 10.70 16.96
N ASN A 108 4.83 10.71 17.02
CA ASN A 108 4.06 10.57 18.26
C ASN A 108 3.61 9.12 18.51
N GLN A 109 4.07 8.15 17.70
CA GLN A 109 3.69 6.74 17.76
C GLN A 109 2.20 6.48 17.48
N ASN A 110 1.50 7.41 16.82
CA ASN A 110 0.14 7.15 16.34
C ASN A 110 0.19 6.23 15.11
N MET A 111 -0.80 5.34 15.05
CA MET A 111 -0.97 4.37 13.96
C MET A 111 -2.41 4.38 13.45
N GLN A 112 -2.59 3.80 12.27
CA GLN A 112 -3.89 3.59 11.66
C GLN A 112 -4.68 2.48 12.39
N PRO A 113 -6.00 2.64 12.59
CA PRO A 113 -6.84 1.57 13.13
C PRO A 113 -6.96 0.42 12.12
N ALA A 114 -7.08 -0.81 12.63
CA ALA A 114 -7.24 -1.99 11.79
C ALA A 114 -8.52 -1.90 10.93
N ASN A 115 -9.63 -1.48 11.54
CA ASN A 115 -10.95 -1.44 10.93
C ASN A 115 -11.45 -0.01 10.71
N LEU A 116 -12.37 0.13 9.77
CA LEU A 116 -13.00 1.40 9.42
C LEU A 116 -13.83 1.94 10.59
N THR A 117 -13.58 3.20 10.96
CA THR A 117 -14.44 3.97 11.86
C THR A 117 -15.35 4.87 11.04
N TRP A 118 -16.62 4.48 10.93
CA TRP A 118 -17.59 5.22 10.13
C TRP A 118 -18.05 6.51 10.83
N ASN A 119 -18.27 7.56 10.05
CA ASN A 119 -18.93 8.78 10.51
C ASN A 119 -19.81 9.36 9.39
N VAL A 120 -20.78 10.20 9.78
CA VAL A 120 -21.80 10.78 8.89
C VAL A 120 -21.21 11.53 7.70
N MET A 121 -20.05 12.18 7.86
CA MET A 121 -19.43 12.99 6.80
C MET A 121 -18.51 12.16 5.89
N GLY A 122 -18.24 10.89 6.21
CA GLY A 122 -17.25 10.08 5.50
C GLY A 122 -15.82 10.62 5.57
N MET A 123 -15.54 11.55 6.49
CA MET A 123 -14.25 12.24 6.57
C MET A 123 -13.24 11.46 7.42
N MET A 124 -11.95 11.73 7.22
CA MET A 124 -10.86 11.22 8.06
C MET A 124 -10.76 9.70 8.13
N ASN A 125 -11.21 9.00 7.08
CA ASN A 125 -11.03 7.56 6.99
C ASN A 125 -9.54 7.23 6.85
N ASN A 126 -9.00 6.52 7.84
CA ASN A 126 -7.59 6.17 7.89
C ASN A 126 -7.34 4.73 8.33
N CYS A 127 -8.32 3.82 8.20
CA CYS A 127 -8.05 2.42 8.49
C CYS A 127 -6.97 1.85 7.56
N LEU A 128 -6.40 0.70 7.91
CA LEU A 128 -5.41 0.02 7.08
C LEU A 128 -5.89 -0.08 5.63
N PHE A 129 -5.11 0.45 4.71
CA PHE A 129 -5.38 0.33 3.28
C PHE A 129 -5.07 -1.11 2.85
N ARG A 130 -5.98 -1.72 2.09
CA ARG A 130 -5.91 -3.14 1.73
C ARG A 130 -6.06 -3.34 0.24
N ILE A 131 -5.08 -3.99 -0.37
CA ILE A 131 -5.15 -4.48 -1.74
C ILE A 131 -5.42 -5.98 -1.66
N LYS A 132 -6.51 -6.46 -2.27
CA LYS A 132 -6.74 -7.91 -2.39
C LYS A 132 -5.83 -8.48 -3.47
N VAL A 133 -5.31 -9.67 -3.18
CA VAL A 133 -4.48 -10.44 -4.10
C VAL A 133 -5.30 -11.64 -4.55
N HIS A 134 -5.41 -11.80 -5.85
CA HIS A 134 -6.20 -12.86 -6.46
C HIS A 134 -5.31 -13.70 -7.36
N SER A 135 -5.40 -15.02 -7.25
CA SER A 135 -4.77 -15.94 -8.19
C SER A 135 -5.75 -16.25 -9.32
N MET A 136 -5.30 -16.12 -10.57
CA MET A 136 -6.13 -16.48 -11.73
C MET A 136 -5.31 -17.17 -12.82
N LYS A 137 -6.02 -17.88 -13.70
CA LYS A 137 -5.50 -18.36 -14.98
C LYS A 137 -6.26 -17.66 -16.09
N ASP A 138 -5.53 -16.93 -16.92
CA ASP A 138 -6.06 -16.24 -18.08
C ASP A 138 -5.56 -16.91 -19.36
N ALA A 139 -6.38 -16.92 -20.41
CA ALA A 139 -6.03 -17.57 -21.68
C ALA A 139 -4.86 -16.87 -22.40
N ALA A 140 -4.72 -15.55 -22.24
CA ALA A 140 -3.66 -14.74 -22.85
C ALA A 140 -2.46 -14.55 -21.92
N LEU A 141 -2.71 -14.35 -20.61
CA LEU A 141 -1.66 -14.03 -19.63
C LEU A 141 -1.08 -15.27 -18.92
N GLY A 142 -1.70 -16.44 -19.05
CA GLY A 142 -1.33 -17.64 -18.32
C GLY A 142 -1.70 -17.55 -16.84
N SER A 143 -0.90 -18.14 -15.95
CA SER A 143 -1.12 -18.05 -14.51
C SER A 143 -0.57 -16.72 -13.98
N VAL A 144 -1.42 -15.90 -13.38
CA VAL A 144 -1.04 -14.58 -12.86
C VAL A 144 -1.64 -14.33 -11.48
N PHE A 145 -1.04 -13.42 -10.74
CA PHE A 145 -1.72 -12.70 -9.66
C PHE A 145 -2.33 -11.43 -10.22
N TRP A 146 -3.49 -11.00 -9.73
CA TRP A 146 -4.01 -9.67 -10.00
C TRP A 146 -4.42 -8.96 -8.71
N PHE A 147 -4.43 -7.63 -8.76
CA PHE A 147 -4.51 -6.79 -7.57
C PHE A 147 -5.75 -5.90 -7.60
N GLU A 148 -6.50 -5.90 -6.51
CA GLU A 148 -7.75 -5.17 -6.40
C GLU A 148 -7.70 -4.17 -5.25
N HIS A 149 -7.73 -2.89 -5.58
CA HIS A 149 -7.89 -1.80 -4.60
C HIS A 149 -9.30 -1.79 -3.98
N PRO A 150 -9.53 -1.10 -2.85
CA PRO A 150 -10.86 -1.05 -2.22
C PRO A 150 -11.95 -0.45 -3.11
N THR A 151 -11.63 0.60 -3.85
CA THR A 151 -12.53 1.34 -4.75
C THR A 151 -11.72 2.02 -5.84
N MET A 152 -12.39 2.49 -6.89
CA MET A 152 -11.84 3.35 -7.93
C MET A 152 -12.25 4.83 -7.72
N PRO A 153 -11.50 5.80 -8.28
CA PRO A 153 -11.77 7.22 -8.07
C PRO A 153 -13.04 7.69 -8.79
N GLY A 154 -13.77 8.61 -8.16
CA GLY A 154 -14.94 9.25 -8.77
C GLY A 154 -16.06 8.26 -9.11
N ASN A 155 -16.41 8.17 -10.39
CA ASN A 155 -17.49 7.32 -10.91
C ASN A 155 -16.96 6.07 -11.62
N GLU A 156 -15.66 5.81 -11.56
CA GLU A 156 -15.07 4.60 -12.11
C GLU A 156 -15.55 3.37 -11.34
N ARG A 157 -15.72 2.26 -12.07
CA ARG A 157 -16.17 0.98 -11.50
C ARG A 157 -14.99 0.13 -11.08
N GLY A 158 -15.20 -0.72 -10.08
CA GLY A 158 -14.19 -1.65 -9.60
C GLY A 158 -13.87 -1.50 -8.12
N GLY A 159 -13.23 -2.53 -7.59
CA GLY A 159 -12.73 -2.57 -6.23
C GLY A 159 -13.55 -3.47 -5.32
N TRP A 160 -12.86 -4.07 -4.36
CA TRP A 160 -13.41 -5.18 -3.57
C TRP A 160 -14.49 -4.73 -2.56
N MET A 161 -14.62 -3.43 -2.29
CA MET A 161 -15.70 -2.88 -1.47
C MET A 161 -16.97 -2.51 -2.27
N THR A 162 -17.02 -2.86 -3.56
CA THR A 162 -18.12 -2.52 -4.47
C THR A 162 -18.83 -3.78 -5.00
N GLU A 163 -19.91 -3.60 -5.78
CA GLU A 163 -20.59 -4.71 -6.49
C GLU A 163 -19.70 -5.37 -7.57
N ASP A 164 -18.57 -4.77 -7.89
CA ASP A 164 -17.58 -5.27 -8.85
C ASP A 164 -16.45 -6.07 -8.20
N ALA A 165 -16.59 -6.39 -6.91
CA ALA A 165 -15.62 -7.18 -6.17
C ALA A 165 -15.24 -8.49 -6.90
N GLY A 166 -13.93 -8.72 -7.05
CA GLY A 166 -13.39 -9.93 -7.67
C GLY A 166 -13.55 -10.00 -9.20
N LYS A 167 -13.92 -8.91 -9.87
CA LYS A 167 -13.99 -8.85 -11.34
C LYS A 167 -12.69 -8.31 -11.91
N PHE A 168 -11.97 -9.16 -12.64
CA PHE A 168 -10.79 -8.79 -13.43
C PHE A 168 -11.19 -8.39 -14.84
N ASP A 169 -10.61 -7.30 -15.36
CA ASP A 169 -10.81 -6.85 -16.74
C ASP A 169 -9.50 -6.93 -17.52
N ALA A 170 -9.35 -7.98 -18.33
CA ALA A 170 -8.16 -8.20 -19.15
C ALA A 170 -7.93 -7.11 -20.22
N ALA A 171 -8.96 -6.35 -20.62
CA ALA A 171 -8.83 -5.35 -21.68
C ALA A 171 -8.10 -4.08 -21.21
N ILE A 172 -8.19 -3.76 -19.92
CA ILE A 172 -7.54 -2.59 -19.31
C ILE A 172 -6.42 -2.98 -18.32
N ALA A 173 -6.18 -4.29 -18.18
CA ALA A 173 -5.18 -4.83 -17.27
C ALA A 173 -3.76 -4.40 -17.67
N THR A 174 -2.98 -3.97 -16.68
CA THR A 174 -1.59 -3.54 -16.86
C THR A 174 -0.65 -4.45 -16.10
N GLU A 175 0.58 -4.63 -16.60
CA GLU A 175 1.57 -5.42 -15.88
C GLU A 175 2.03 -4.64 -14.64
N ALA A 176 2.00 -5.30 -13.48
CA ALA A 176 2.44 -4.74 -12.21
C ALA A 176 3.96 -4.55 -12.23
N ALA A 177 4.43 -3.48 -11.58
CA ALA A 177 5.85 -3.16 -11.55
C ALA A 177 6.66 -4.27 -10.85
N ALA A 178 7.71 -4.75 -11.52
CA ALA A 178 8.70 -5.61 -10.92
C ALA A 178 9.53 -4.85 -9.87
N GLY A 179 10.03 -5.58 -8.87
CA GLY A 179 11.02 -5.06 -7.94
C GLY A 179 12.32 -4.68 -8.66
N ALA A 180 12.95 -3.59 -8.23
CA ALA A 180 14.13 -3.03 -8.89
C ALA A 180 15.38 -3.92 -8.70
N THR A 181 15.50 -4.57 -7.55
CA THR A 181 16.65 -5.40 -7.16
C THR A 181 16.44 -6.88 -7.45
N GLY A 182 15.19 -7.32 -7.62
CA GLY A 182 14.85 -8.73 -7.85
C GLY A 182 14.99 -9.62 -6.62
N THR A 183 15.27 -9.03 -5.45
CA THR A 183 15.47 -9.73 -4.18
C THR A 183 14.68 -9.01 -3.08
N PRO A 184 13.79 -9.69 -2.34
CA PRO A 184 13.05 -9.04 -1.25
C PRO A 184 14.03 -8.56 -0.16
N PRO A 185 13.75 -7.45 0.53
CA PRO A 185 14.61 -6.97 1.59
C PRO A 185 14.67 -7.99 2.73
N ASN A 186 15.88 -8.35 3.15
CA ASN A 186 16.10 -9.23 4.31
C ASN A 186 15.94 -8.41 5.60
N ARG A 187 14.70 -8.13 5.99
CA ARG A 187 14.38 -7.36 7.20
C ARG A 187 13.66 -8.24 8.23
N PRO A 188 14.00 -8.14 9.53
CA PRO A 188 13.22 -8.80 10.56
C PRO A 188 11.79 -8.25 10.53
N GLY A 189 10.80 -9.13 10.74
CA GLY A 189 9.43 -8.72 10.96
C GLY A 189 9.37 -7.80 12.19
N ALA A 190 8.75 -6.63 12.05
CA ALA A 190 8.37 -5.81 13.18
C ALA A 190 7.30 -6.57 13.97
N ALA A 191 7.59 -6.88 15.23
CA ALA A 191 6.67 -7.54 16.16
C ALA A 191 5.46 -6.65 16.48
#